data_AF-A0A3C1RXA8-F1
#
_entry.id   AF-A0A3C1RXA8-F1
#
_cell.length_a   1.000
_cell.length_b   1.000
_cell.length_c   1.000
_cell.angle_alpha   90.00
_cell.angle_beta   90.00
_cell.angle_gamma   90.00
#
_symmetry.space_group_name_H-M   'P 1'
#
loop_
_entity.id
_entity.type
_entity.pdbx_description
1 polymer ?
#
loop_
_entity_poly.entity_id
_entity_poly.type
_entity_poly.pdbx_seq_one_letter_code
_entity_poly.pdbx_strand_id
1 'polypeptide(L)'
;YSFISNITQTQPQFIPDSQSFLITNSDGNNIVRYDGTTGNYLGEFIPAESGGLFAPDTPIIGPDGNGDFVNDIYVTSGDKPATSSELGASAVLRYDGITGVFIDEFIGDNANTTIDETGGLLRPYGAVFGPDGYFYVASFLTDQILRYNGKTGEFLDVFAFGNQQPGGLNGPNGLLFAPDGNLYVTTQGSVAVNGKADFSKGLSSQILRYNPVGQSSVFATPEAASDGAGFVSLLGLALNPNNGSLAVSDFAGGIKNYDLLTGELLNSISTNYLGTSPSSNFLGGLTFGNDGNVYTVGFDTREGANNIGAILAYNPLTGVAISNPNNPNSNIFVGPDSHLNRPIGITSYTPPLFGNSQLTETWSVSSPNLVVV
;
A
#
# COMPACT_ATOMS: atom_id res chain seq x y z
N TYR A 1 -34.66 23.40 6.35
CA TYR A 1 -35.01 21.98 6.48
C TYR A 1 -33.90 21.19 5.82
N SER A 2 -33.18 20.33 6.56
CA SER A 2 -32.28 19.35 5.96
C SER A 2 -33.14 18.24 5.37
N PHE A 3 -32.97 17.98 4.07
CA PHE A 3 -33.57 16.82 3.42
C PHE A 3 -32.55 15.70 3.46
N ILE A 4 -32.92 14.59 4.10
CA ILE A 4 -32.19 13.32 3.97
C ILE A 4 -32.84 12.60 2.82
N SER A 5 -32.11 12.47 1.70
CA SER A 5 -32.52 11.61 0.60
C SER A 5 -31.81 10.27 0.73
N ASN A 6 -32.58 9.19 0.85
CA ASN A 6 -32.05 7.83 0.75
C ASN A 6 -31.94 7.49 -0.73
N ILE A 7 -30.73 7.29 -1.21
CA ILE A 7 -30.48 6.78 -2.57
C ILE A 7 -30.25 5.28 -2.44
N THR A 8 -31.06 4.50 -3.16
CA THR A 8 -30.91 3.05 -3.25
C THR A 8 -30.30 2.70 -4.60
N GLN A 9 -29.12 2.10 -4.59
CA GLN A 9 -28.46 1.61 -5.80
C GLN A 9 -28.42 0.08 -5.78
N THR A 10 -28.98 -0.54 -6.81
CA THR A 10 -28.86 -1.98 -7.04
C THR A 10 -27.68 -2.22 -7.98
N GLN A 11 -26.67 -2.93 -7.51
CA GLN A 11 -25.42 -3.09 -8.24
C GLN A 11 -25.50 -4.23 -9.28
N PRO A 12 -24.77 -4.15 -10.41
CA PRO A 12 -24.65 -5.26 -11.36
C PRO A 12 -24.13 -6.53 -10.67
N GLN A 13 -24.46 -7.71 -11.20
CA GLN A 13 -24.10 -8.98 -10.55
C GLN A 13 -22.59 -9.08 -10.30
N PHE A 14 -22.23 -9.10 -9.02
CA PHE A 14 -20.91 -9.45 -8.54
C PHE A 14 -20.66 -10.93 -8.87
N ILE A 15 -19.61 -11.24 -9.61
CA ILE A 15 -19.16 -12.62 -9.77
C ILE A 15 -18.30 -12.93 -8.53
N PRO A 16 -18.71 -13.87 -7.67
CA PRO A 16 -17.87 -14.30 -6.56
C PRO A 16 -16.59 -14.91 -7.11
N ASP A 17 -15.46 -14.24 -6.90
CA ASP A 17 -14.17 -14.74 -7.34
C ASP A 17 -13.44 -15.48 -6.21
N SER A 18 -12.56 -16.38 -6.64
CA SER A 18 -11.36 -16.77 -5.91
C SER A 18 -10.57 -15.55 -5.40
N GLN A 19 -9.55 -15.80 -4.56
CA GLN A 19 -8.57 -14.77 -4.19
C GLN A 19 -8.25 -13.86 -5.37
N SER A 20 -8.29 -12.54 -5.14
CA SER A 20 -7.91 -11.50 -6.09
C SER A 20 -6.73 -10.71 -5.55
N PHE A 21 -6.07 -9.97 -6.43
CA PHE A 21 -5.09 -8.95 -6.07
C PHE A 21 -5.63 -7.56 -6.44
N LEU A 22 -5.64 -6.66 -5.47
CA LEU A 22 -5.87 -5.23 -5.71
C LEU A 22 -4.52 -4.54 -5.89
N ILE A 23 -4.36 -3.85 -7.01
CA ILE A 23 -3.12 -3.18 -7.40
C ILE A 23 -3.36 -1.67 -7.48
N THR A 24 -2.61 -0.89 -6.72
CA THR A 24 -2.60 0.58 -6.84
C THR A 24 -1.63 1.00 -7.94
N ASN A 25 -2.16 1.73 -8.92
CA ASN A 25 -1.36 2.38 -9.95
C ASN A 25 -1.13 3.83 -9.55
N SER A 26 0.08 4.17 -9.11
CA SER A 26 0.35 5.55 -8.70
C SER A 26 0.26 6.51 -9.88
N ASP A 27 0.75 6.14 -11.06
CA ASP A 27 0.66 7.00 -12.25
C ASP A 27 -0.73 6.95 -12.90
N GLY A 28 -1.51 5.91 -12.61
CA GLY A 28 -2.88 5.73 -13.10
C GLY A 28 -3.96 6.38 -12.23
N ASN A 29 -3.63 6.82 -11.00
CA ASN A 29 -4.57 7.32 -9.99
C ASN A 29 -5.73 6.36 -9.70
N ASN A 30 -5.55 5.05 -9.93
CA ASN A 30 -6.63 4.08 -9.84
C ASN A 30 -6.16 2.78 -9.14
N ILE A 31 -7.12 1.93 -8.83
CA ILE A 31 -6.88 0.57 -8.32
C ILE A 31 -7.55 -0.42 -9.25
N VAL A 32 -6.79 -1.41 -9.69
CA VAL A 32 -7.24 -2.47 -10.59
C VAL A 32 -7.25 -3.83 -9.89
N ARG A 33 -8.08 -4.74 -10.37
CA ARG A 33 -8.20 -6.10 -9.84
C ARG A 33 -7.70 -7.14 -10.83
N TYR A 34 -6.93 -8.10 -10.31
CA TYR A 34 -6.51 -9.30 -11.04
C TYR A 34 -6.96 -10.55 -10.28
N ASP A 35 -7.33 -11.60 -11.01
CA ASP A 35 -7.62 -12.90 -10.41
C ASP A 35 -6.31 -13.50 -9.88
N GLY A 36 -6.30 -13.86 -8.60
CA GLY A 36 -5.10 -14.31 -7.90
C GLY A 36 -4.65 -15.72 -8.26
N THR A 37 -5.48 -16.49 -8.98
CA THR A 37 -5.14 -17.85 -9.43
C THR A 37 -4.60 -17.82 -10.86
N THR A 38 -5.29 -17.12 -11.75
CA THR A 38 -5.09 -17.13 -13.20
C THR A 38 -4.33 -15.92 -13.72
N GLY A 39 -4.21 -14.86 -12.92
CA GLY A 39 -3.59 -13.60 -13.34
C GLY A 39 -4.41 -12.84 -14.38
N ASN A 40 -5.69 -13.18 -14.58
CA ASN A 40 -6.56 -12.45 -15.51
C ASN A 40 -6.94 -11.08 -14.94
N TYR A 41 -6.93 -10.05 -15.79
CA TYR A 41 -7.49 -8.75 -15.42
C TYR A 41 -9.01 -8.85 -15.24
N LEU A 42 -9.50 -8.41 -14.08
CA LEU A 42 -10.91 -8.48 -13.69
C LEU A 42 -11.63 -7.14 -13.85
N GLY A 43 -10.89 -6.04 -14.00
CA GLY A 43 -11.44 -4.71 -14.17
C GLY A 43 -10.80 -3.68 -13.27
N GLU A 44 -11.18 -2.43 -13.51
CA GLU A 44 -10.88 -1.31 -12.63
C GLU A 44 -11.81 -1.41 -11.43
N PHE A 45 -11.23 -1.40 -10.22
CA PHE A 45 -11.97 -1.53 -8.97
C PHE A 45 -12.28 -0.16 -8.37
N ILE A 46 -11.29 0.72 -8.28
CA ILE A 46 -11.47 2.12 -7.88
C ILE A 46 -10.94 2.98 -9.02
N PRO A 47 -11.82 3.74 -9.73
CA PRO A 47 -11.40 4.53 -10.87
C PRO A 47 -10.64 5.79 -10.47
N ALA A 48 -9.91 6.35 -11.43
CA ALA A 48 -9.27 7.65 -11.27
C ALA A 48 -10.28 8.73 -10.85
N GLU A 49 -9.82 9.71 -10.06
CA GLU A 49 -10.62 10.82 -9.51
C GLU A 49 -11.67 10.41 -8.46
N SER A 50 -11.90 9.12 -8.21
CA SER A 50 -12.81 8.64 -7.16
C SER A 50 -12.36 9.19 -5.80
N GLY A 51 -13.20 9.98 -5.13
CA GLY A 51 -12.86 10.60 -3.84
C GLY A 51 -11.63 11.53 -3.87
N GLY A 52 -11.17 11.96 -5.05
CA GLY A 52 -9.93 12.72 -5.19
C GLY A 52 -8.66 11.87 -5.14
N LEU A 53 -8.75 10.54 -5.36
CA LEU A 53 -7.62 9.62 -5.42
C LEU A 53 -6.52 10.14 -6.36
N PHE A 54 -5.30 10.24 -5.84
CA PHE A 54 -4.17 10.79 -6.56
C PHE A 54 -2.86 10.15 -6.09
N ALA A 55 -2.04 9.66 -7.01
CA ALA A 55 -0.79 8.96 -6.72
C ALA A 55 -0.89 7.92 -5.58
N PRO A 56 -1.87 6.99 -5.63
CA PRO A 56 -2.06 6.04 -4.54
C PRO A 56 -0.86 5.10 -4.38
N ASP A 57 -0.57 4.70 -3.14
CA ASP A 57 0.53 3.78 -2.85
C ASP A 57 0.04 2.47 -2.24
N THR A 58 -0.52 2.42 -1.03
CA THR A 58 -0.83 1.14 -0.37
C THR A 58 -2.35 0.95 -0.22
N PRO A 59 -2.93 -0.12 -0.81
CA PRO A 59 -4.29 -0.55 -0.49
C PRO A 59 -4.28 -1.44 0.77
N ILE A 60 -5.10 -1.09 1.76
CA ILE A 60 -5.15 -1.71 3.08
C ILE A 60 -6.57 -2.21 3.33
N ILE A 61 -6.70 -3.48 3.69
CA ILE A 61 -7.99 -4.03 4.12
C ILE A 61 -8.18 -3.66 5.60
N GLY A 62 -9.26 -2.95 5.90
CA GLY A 62 -9.54 -2.43 7.22
C GLY A 62 -10.96 -2.68 7.69
N PRO A 63 -11.35 -2.17 8.87
CA PRO A 63 -12.69 -2.30 9.41
C PRO A 63 -13.77 -1.74 8.49
N ASP A 64 -14.97 -2.30 8.60
CA ASP A 64 -16.20 -1.80 7.95
C ASP A 64 -16.55 -0.36 8.41
N GLY A 65 -16.71 0.52 7.44
CA GLY A 65 -17.06 1.91 7.58
C GLY A 65 -18.48 2.30 7.25
N ASN A 66 -19.19 1.50 6.45
CA ASN A 66 -20.53 1.80 5.95
C ASN A 66 -21.63 0.93 6.59
N GLY A 67 -21.25 -0.05 7.42
CA GLY A 67 -22.14 -0.90 8.19
C GLY A 67 -22.71 -2.09 7.43
N ASP A 68 -22.09 -2.49 6.33
CA ASP A 68 -22.48 -3.64 5.51
C ASP A 68 -21.90 -4.99 6.00
N PHE A 69 -21.09 -4.94 7.07
CA PHE A 69 -20.37 -6.04 7.70
C PHE A 69 -19.23 -6.63 6.84
N VAL A 70 -18.71 -5.85 5.88
CA VAL A 70 -17.56 -6.19 5.06
C VAL A 70 -16.41 -5.22 5.32
N ASN A 71 -15.20 -5.75 5.33
CA ASN A 71 -14.00 -4.94 5.48
C ASN A 71 -13.82 -4.01 4.27
N ASP A 72 -13.55 -2.73 4.54
CA ASP A 72 -13.32 -1.70 3.53
C ASP A 72 -11.86 -1.65 3.05
N ILE A 73 -11.65 -0.93 1.94
CA ILE A 73 -10.33 -0.64 1.39
C ILE A 73 -9.93 0.80 1.76
N TYR A 74 -8.85 0.92 2.53
CA TYR A 74 -8.21 2.17 2.90
C TYR A 74 -6.99 2.37 1.99
N VAL A 75 -6.83 3.56 1.43
CA VAL A 75 -5.80 3.84 0.43
C VAL A 75 -5.03 5.09 0.81
N THR A 76 -3.72 4.96 0.99
CA THR A 76 -2.83 6.12 1.12
C THR A 76 -2.72 6.85 -0.22
N SER A 77 -2.94 8.16 -0.20
CA SER A 77 -3.10 8.99 -1.41
C SER A 77 -2.45 10.35 -1.22
N GLY A 78 -2.03 10.97 -2.33
CA GLY A 78 -1.54 12.34 -2.42
C GLY A 78 -0.02 12.48 -2.30
N ASP A 79 0.48 13.61 -2.79
CA ASP A 79 1.91 13.98 -2.82
C ASP A 79 2.17 15.44 -2.39
N LYS A 80 1.12 16.16 -1.98
CA LYS A 80 1.15 17.52 -1.44
C LYS A 80 0.75 17.53 0.04
N PRO A 81 1.06 18.59 0.80
CA PRO A 81 0.63 18.70 2.20
C PRO A 81 -0.87 18.45 2.30
N ALA A 82 -1.32 17.74 3.34
CA ALA A 82 -2.73 17.45 3.52
C ALA A 82 -3.62 18.71 3.56
N THR A 83 -3.07 19.83 4.07
CA THR A 83 -3.72 21.16 4.09
C THR A 83 -3.78 21.87 2.73
N SER A 84 -3.29 21.23 1.66
CA SER A 84 -3.37 21.76 0.30
C SER A 84 -4.81 21.77 -0.20
N SER A 85 -5.21 22.84 -0.87
CA SER A 85 -6.51 22.89 -1.58
C SER A 85 -6.44 22.37 -3.02
N GLU A 86 -5.27 21.93 -3.46
CA GLU A 86 -5.05 21.35 -4.79
C GLU A 86 -5.26 19.83 -4.79
N LEU A 87 -5.63 19.27 -5.94
CA LEU A 87 -5.57 17.83 -6.17
C LEU A 87 -4.20 17.26 -5.79
N GLY A 88 -4.20 16.13 -5.09
CA GLY A 88 -2.98 15.53 -4.54
C GLY A 88 -2.68 15.92 -3.10
N ALA A 89 -3.59 16.61 -2.40
CA ALA A 89 -3.54 16.72 -0.94
C ALA A 89 -3.42 15.31 -0.32
N SER A 90 -2.50 15.18 0.64
CA SER A 90 -2.23 13.89 1.28
C SER A 90 -3.39 13.46 2.17
N ALA A 91 -3.84 12.22 1.98
CA ALA A 91 -4.99 11.67 2.68
C ALA A 91 -4.90 10.15 2.82
N VAL A 92 -5.79 9.59 3.64
CA VAL A 92 -6.17 8.17 3.59
C VAL A 92 -7.64 8.09 3.22
N LEU A 93 -7.90 7.61 2.01
CA LEU A 93 -9.24 7.52 1.44
C LEU A 93 -9.83 6.13 1.70
N ARG A 94 -11.11 6.06 2.06
CA ARG A 94 -11.81 4.80 2.33
C ARG A 94 -12.84 4.51 1.25
N TYR A 95 -12.84 3.27 0.79
CA TYR A 95 -13.72 2.75 -0.25
C TYR A 95 -14.39 1.49 0.23
N ASP A 96 -15.62 1.31 -0.24
CA ASP A 96 -16.39 0.11 -0.01
C ASP A 96 -15.61 -1.13 -0.43
N GLY A 97 -15.52 -2.07 0.50
CA GLY A 97 -14.80 -3.32 0.33
C GLY A 97 -15.20 -4.10 -0.90
N ILE A 98 -16.48 -4.06 -1.31
CA ILE A 98 -17.06 -4.95 -2.32
C ILE A 98 -17.08 -4.29 -3.70
N THR A 99 -17.41 -3.01 -3.74
CA THR A 99 -17.75 -2.26 -4.95
C THR A 99 -16.67 -1.26 -5.35
N GLY A 100 -15.78 -0.88 -4.43
CA GLY A 100 -14.78 0.16 -4.66
C GLY A 100 -15.39 1.58 -4.71
N VAL A 101 -16.66 1.74 -4.31
CA VAL A 101 -17.30 3.06 -4.20
C VAL A 101 -16.64 3.85 -3.06
N PHE A 102 -16.33 5.12 -3.31
CA PHE A 102 -15.80 6.02 -2.27
C PHE A 102 -16.79 6.20 -1.12
N ILE A 103 -16.32 6.02 0.11
CA ILE A 103 -17.10 6.22 1.34
C ILE A 103 -16.81 7.61 1.90
N ASP A 104 -15.55 7.84 2.30
CA ASP A 104 -15.10 9.10 2.89
C ASP A 104 -13.56 9.23 2.89
N GLU A 105 -13.13 10.44 3.26
CA GLU A 105 -11.73 10.71 3.58
C GLU A 105 -11.51 10.34 5.05
N PHE A 106 -11.05 9.11 5.29
CA PHE A 106 -10.84 8.60 6.64
C PHE A 106 -9.81 9.42 7.43
N ILE A 107 -8.72 9.84 6.76
CA ILE A 107 -7.78 10.84 7.28
C ILE A 107 -7.65 11.93 6.24
N GLY A 108 -8.00 13.15 6.62
CA GLY A 108 -8.05 14.31 5.74
C GLY A 108 -8.13 15.63 6.48
N ASP A 109 -7.77 16.70 5.80
CA ASP A 109 -7.87 18.06 6.34
C ASP A 109 -9.28 18.62 6.10
N ASN A 110 -9.91 19.14 7.14
CA ASN A 110 -11.17 19.84 6.97
C ASN A 110 -10.93 21.31 6.65
N ALA A 111 -11.05 21.66 5.37
CA ALA A 111 -10.87 23.03 4.88
C ALA A 111 -11.78 24.09 5.54
N ASN A 112 -12.78 23.69 6.33
CA ASN A 112 -13.66 24.61 7.07
C ASN A 112 -13.20 24.88 8.50
N THR A 113 -12.13 24.24 8.98
CA THR A 113 -11.53 24.51 10.28
C THR A 113 -10.20 25.22 10.11
N THR A 114 -9.61 25.66 11.22
CA THR A 114 -8.26 26.24 11.26
C THR A 114 -7.25 25.30 11.90
N ILE A 115 -7.64 24.06 12.19
CA ILE A 115 -6.81 23.05 12.84
C ILE A 115 -6.47 22.05 11.75
N ASP A 116 -5.20 21.65 11.67
CA ASP A 116 -4.79 20.54 10.80
C ASP A 116 -5.19 19.22 11.47
N GLU A 117 -6.25 18.57 10.99
CA GLU A 117 -6.72 17.28 11.52
C GLU A 117 -5.84 16.09 11.12
N THR A 118 -4.90 16.29 10.20
CA THR A 118 -4.04 15.22 9.69
C THR A 118 -2.75 15.07 10.47
N GLY A 119 -2.41 16.03 11.33
CA GLY A 119 -1.13 16.07 12.03
C GLY A 119 0.06 16.42 11.13
N GLY A 120 -0.19 17.11 10.01
CA GLY A 120 0.84 17.48 9.04
C GLY A 120 1.21 16.38 8.06
N LEU A 121 0.27 15.48 7.73
CA LEU A 121 0.52 14.35 6.84
C LEU A 121 1.04 14.82 5.46
N LEU A 122 2.10 14.16 4.97
CA LEU A 122 2.66 14.45 3.65
C LEU A 122 3.24 13.21 2.97
N ARG A 123 2.72 12.89 1.79
CA ARG A 123 3.06 11.73 0.95
C ARG A 123 2.98 10.43 1.76
N PRO A 124 1.78 10.02 2.21
CA PRO A 124 1.63 8.77 2.94
C PRO A 124 2.00 7.58 2.04
N TYR A 125 2.87 6.69 2.52
CA TYR A 125 3.21 5.47 1.79
C TYR A 125 2.53 4.24 2.39
N GLY A 126 3.15 3.58 3.37
CA GLY A 126 2.56 2.46 4.09
C GLY A 126 1.69 2.92 5.24
N ALA A 127 0.64 2.15 5.51
CA ALA A 127 -0.17 2.31 6.72
C ALA A 127 -0.70 0.95 7.20
N VAL A 128 -1.03 0.85 8.48
CA VAL A 128 -1.46 -0.41 9.10
C VAL A 128 -2.38 -0.17 10.31
N PHE A 129 -3.42 -1.00 10.45
CA PHE A 129 -4.18 -1.10 11.68
C PHE A 129 -3.40 -1.91 12.72
N GLY A 130 -3.18 -1.32 13.89
CA GLY A 130 -2.52 -1.97 15.00
C GLY A 130 -3.45 -2.88 15.81
N PRO A 131 -2.90 -3.88 16.52
CA PRO A 131 -3.66 -4.72 17.44
C PRO A 131 -4.21 -3.95 18.65
N ASP A 132 -3.73 -2.72 18.86
CA ASP A 132 -4.19 -1.77 19.86
C ASP A 132 -5.42 -0.95 19.42
N GLY A 133 -5.90 -1.14 18.19
CA GLY A 133 -7.04 -0.43 17.64
C GLY A 133 -6.71 0.97 17.10
N TYR A 134 -5.42 1.32 16.98
CA TYR A 134 -4.98 2.54 16.32
C TYR A 134 -4.61 2.28 14.85
N PHE A 135 -4.56 3.34 14.06
CA PHE A 135 -4.09 3.30 12.69
C PHE A 135 -2.78 4.10 12.56
N TYR A 136 -1.77 3.48 11.97
CA TYR A 136 -0.43 4.04 11.87
C TYR A 136 -0.11 4.33 10.41
N VAL A 137 0.40 5.52 10.12
CA VAL A 137 0.71 5.97 8.75
C VAL A 137 2.15 6.45 8.68
N ALA A 138 2.91 5.93 7.71
CA ALA A 138 4.23 6.45 7.38
C ALA A 138 4.08 7.74 6.57
N SER A 139 4.30 8.88 7.22
CA SER A 139 4.37 10.19 6.57
C SER A 139 5.78 10.40 6.02
N PHE A 140 5.98 9.93 4.79
CA PHE A 140 7.30 9.78 4.17
C PHE A 140 8.06 11.11 4.08
N LEU A 141 7.40 12.18 3.65
CA LEU A 141 8.03 13.49 3.46
C LEU A 141 7.99 14.38 4.72
N THR A 142 7.62 13.82 5.87
CA THR A 142 7.85 14.45 7.18
C THR A 142 8.72 13.62 8.12
N ASP A 143 9.27 12.49 7.65
CA ASP A 143 10.02 11.51 8.46
C ASP A 143 9.30 11.13 9.75
N GLN A 144 8.00 10.84 9.69
CA GLN A 144 7.20 10.53 10.87
C GLN A 144 6.34 9.27 10.67
N ILE A 145 6.06 8.58 11.77
CA ILE A 145 4.93 7.65 11.87
C ILE A 145 3.85 8.38 12.66
N LEU A 146 2.76 8.73 11.98
CA LEU A 146 1.60 9.40 12.57
C LEU A 146 0.61 8.33 13.05
N ARG A 147 0.00 8.56 14.21
CA ARG A 147 -0.96 7.65 14.82
C ARG A 147 -2.33 8.30 14.93
N TYR A 148 -3.33 7.55 14.51
CA TYR A 148 -4.72 7.98 14.43
C TYR A 148 -5.61 6.99 15.19
N ASN A 149 -6.80 7.46 15.56
CA ASN A 149 -7.84 6.58 16.05
C ASN A 149 -8.25 5.61 14.93
N GLY A 150 -8.13 4.31 15.14
CA GLY A 150 -8.41 3.31 14.09
C GLY A 150 -9.90 3.19 13.72
N LYS A 151 -10.80 3.83 14.46
CA LYS A 151 -12.23 3.87 14.13
C LYS A 151 -12.65 5.17 13.46
N THR A 152 -12.12 6.31 13.92
CA THR A 152 -12.57 7.64 13.48
C THR A 152 -11.60 8.34 12.54
N GLY A 153 -10.36 7.87 12.44
CA GLY A 153 -9.30 8.53 11.67
C GLY A 153 -8.77 9.82 12.30
N GLU A 154 -9.24 10.19 13.49
CA GLU A 154 -8.77 11.40 14.19
C GLU A 154 -7.28 11.26 14.56
N PHE A 155 -6.49 12.29 14.25
CA PHE A 155 -5.08 12.36 14.65
C PHE A 155 -4.94 12.36 16.18
N LEU A 156 -4.04 11.52 16.69
CA LEU A 156 -3.78 11.39 18.13
C LEU A 156 -2.44 11.99 18.49
N ASP A 157 -1.37 11.47 17.90
CA ASP A 157 0.00 11.92 18.13
C ASP A 157 0.95 11.40 17.05
N VAL A 158 2.19 11.82 17.18
CA VAL A 158 3.29 11.26 16.41
C VAL A 158 3.91 10.11 17.21
N PHE A 159 3.84 8.90 16.67
CA PHE A 159 4.37 7.70 17.31
C PHE A 159 5.90 7.66 17.24
N ALA A 160 6.49 8.09 16.12
CA ALA A 160 7.94 8.11 15.92
C ALA A 160 8.37 9.24 14.97
N PHE A 161 9.58 9.76 15.19
CA PHE A 161 10.19 10.83 14.41
C PHE A 161 11.56 10.42 13.88
N GLY A 162 11.92 10.92 12.69
CA GLY A 162 13.26 10.88 12.15
C GLY A 162 14.24 11.71 12.97
N ASN A 163 15.46 11.20 13.10
CA ASN A 163 16.56 11.90 13.77
C ASN A 163 17.71 12.23 12.81
N GLN A 164 17.58 11.86 11.53
CA GLN A 164 18.57 12.09 10.48
C GLN A 164 19.94 11.47 10.78
N GLN A 165 19.97 10.37 11.55
CA GLN A 165 21.15 9.58 11.90
C GLN A 165 21.02 8.14 11.42
N PRO A 166 22.13 7.39 11.31
CA PRO A 166 22.07 5.93 11.11
C PRO A 166 21.21 5.25 12.19
N GLY A 167 20.37 4.30 11.81
CA GLY A 167 19.41 3.66 12.71
C GLY A 167 18.14 4.49 12.98
N GLY A 168 18.01 5.67 12.37
CA GLY A 168 16.83 6.53 12.47
C GLY A 168 15.74 6.24 11.45
N LEU A 169 14.55 6.80 11.71
CA LEU A 169 13.41 6.80 10.79
C LEU A 169 13.65 7.77 9.63
N ASN A 170 14.34 7.33 8.58
CA ASN A 170 14.79 8.17 7.48
C ASN A 170 14.08 7.75 6.18
N GLY A 171 13.01 8.46 5.79
CA GLY A 171 12.13 8.10 4.69
C GLY A 171 11.33 6.83 4.98
N PRO A 172 10.42 6.85 5.99
CA PRO A 172 9.60 5.69 6.34
C PRO A 172 8.65 5.30 5.20
N ASN A 173 8.43 4.00 5.03
CA ASN A 173 7.63 3.47 3.93
C ASN A 173 6.59 2.45 4.40
N GLY A 174 6.83 1.15 4.23
CA GLY A 174 5.96 0.07 4.66
C GLY A 174 5.92 -0.09 6.18
N LEU A 175 4.74 -0.44 6.68
CA LEU A 175 4.46 -0.66 8.09
C LEU A 175 3.82 -2.04 8.28
N LEU A 176 4.25 -2.77 9.31
CA LEU A 176 3.69 -4.09 9.62
C LEU A 176 3.79 -4.39 11.11
N PHE A 177 2.67 -4.68 11.76
CA PHE A 177 2.69 -5.28 13.09
C PHE A 177 2.96 -6.78 12.98
N ALA A 178 3.96 -7.26 13.73
CA ALA A 178 4.31 -8.66 13.77
C ALA A 178 3.76 -9.36 15.03
N PRO A 179 3.67 -10.71 15.06
CA PRO A 179 3.17 -11.48 16.21
C PRO A 179 3.90 -11.24 17.53
N ASP A 180 5.13 -10.72 17.48
CA ASP A 180 5.90 -10.34 18.67
C ASP A 180 5.46 -8.99 19.30
N GLY A 181 4.41 -8.37 18.74
CA GLY A 181 3.80 -7.14 19.22
C GLY A 181 4.52 -5.86 18.80
N ASN A 182 5.53 -5.95 17.92
CA ASN A 182 6.30 -4.79 17.48
C ASN A 182 5.85 -4.31 16.10
N LEU A 183 6.04 -3.02 15.85
CA LEU A 183 5.86 -2.39 14.56
C LEU A 183 7.18 -2.43 13.78
N TYR A 184 7.16 -3.08 12.62
CA TYR A 184 8.27 -3.12 11.67
C TYR A 184 8.07 -2.05 10.62
N VAL A 185 9.16 -1.36 10.28
CA VAL A 185 9.15 -0.19 9.40
C VAL A 185 10.30 -0.28 8.42
N THR A 186 10.00 -0.20 7.13
CA THR A 186 11.04 -0.02 6.09
C THR A 186 11.38 1.43 5.93
N THR A 187 12.66 1.70 5.65
CA THR A 187 13.15 3.05 5.36
C THR A 187 13.87 3.10 4.02
N GLN A 188 13.81 4.27 3.38
CA GLN A 188 14.49 4.58 2.12
C GLN A 188 15.92 5.13 2.32
N GLY A 189 16.26 5.58 3.53
CA GLY A 189 17.55 6.23 3.79
C GLY A 189 17.62 7.69 3.33
N SER A 190 16.49 8.29 2.95
CA SER A 190 16.36 9.73 2.67
C SER A 190 16.05 10.52 3.94
N VAL A 191 16.28 11.83 3.90
CA VAL A 191 15.78 12.79 4.89
C VAL A 191 14.78 13.72 4.23
N ALA A 192 13.66 13.98 4.89
CA ALA A 192 12.68 14.96 4.45
C ALA A 192 13.21 16.39 4.63
N VAL A 193 13.38 17.12 3.53
CA VAL A 193 13.79 18.53 3.51
C VAL A 193 12.86 19.32 2.62
N ASN A 194 12.07 20.23 3.19
CA ASN A 194 11.12 21.08 2.47
C ASN A 194 10.16 20.29 1.55
N GLY A 195 9.60 19.19 2.07
CA GLY A 195 8.68 18.34 1.31
C GLY A 195 9.34 17.58 0.15
N LYS A 196 10.64 17.28 0.26
CA LYS A 196 11.38 16.47 -0.71
C LYS A 196 12.31 15.49 -0.01
N ALA A 197 12.54 14.35 -0.63
CA ALA A 197 13.54 13.39 -0.18
C ALA A 197 14.95 13.88 -0.53
N ASP A 198 15.83 13.97 0.46
CA ASP A 198 17.24 14.30 0.32
C ASP A 198 18.13 13.12 0.72
N PHE A 199 18.99 12.67 -0.19
CA PHE A 199 19.92 11.56 -0.01
C PHE A 199 21.35 12.01 0.30
N SER A 200 21.60 13.31 0.42
CA SER A 200 22.96 13.89 0.59
C SER A 200 23.69 13.37 1.83
N LYS A 201 22.96 12.86 2.84
CA LYS A 201 23.54 12.27 4.05
C LYS A 201 24.08 10.85 3.87
N GLY A 202 23.73 10.15 2.79
CA GLY A 202 24.18 8.78 2.53
C GLY A 202 23.77 7.77 3.60
N LEU A 203 22.57 7.94 4.19
CA LEU A 203 22.07 7.02 5.20
C LEU A 203 21.61 5.71 4.53
N SER A 204 21.81 4.59 5.22
CA SER A 204 21.36 3.29 4.73
C SER A 204 19.84 3.15 4.84
N SER A 205 19.23 2.48 3.85
CA SER A 205 17.91 1.89 3.98
C SER A 205 17.93 0.75 4.99
N GLN A 206 16.97 0.73 5.90
CA GLN A 206 16.94 -0.20 7.03
C GLN A 206 15.52 -0.71 7.28
N ILE A 207 15.46 -1.88 7.90
CA ILE A 207 14.25 -2.35 8.57
C ILE A 207 14.42 -1.96 10.04
N LEU A 208 13.53 -1.12 10.55
CA LEU A 208 13.46 -0.75 11.95
C LEU A 208 12.37 -1.55 12.66
N ARG A 209 12.56 -1.77 13.95
CA ARG A 209 11.58 -2.39 14.84
C ARG A 209 11.30 -1.46 16.00
N TYR A 210 10.02 -1.13 16.21
CA TYR A 210 9.52 -0.30 17.30
C TYR A 210 8.72 -1.14 18.27
N ASN A 211 9.05 -1.04 19.56
CA ASN A 211 8.23 -1.65 20.60
C ASN A 211 6.93 -0.84 20.85
N PRO A 212 5.95 -1.37 21.60
CA PRO A 212 4.69 -0.67 21.87
C PRO A 212 4.83 0.69 22.56
N VAL A 213 5.98 1.00 23.15
CA VAL A 213 6.27 2.31 23.78
C VAL A 213 7.13 3.23 22.89
N GLY A 214 7.30 2.88 21.61
CA GLY A 214 7.94 3.74 20.60
C GLY A 214 9.48 3.71 20.58
N GLN A 215 10.13 2.80 21.31
CA GLN A 215 11.58 2.65 21.25
C GLN A 215 11.98 1.84 20.03
N SER A 216 12.92 2.38 19.23
CA SER A 216 13.40 1.74 18.01
C SER A 216 14.70 0.96 18.18
N SER A 217 14.86 -0.04 17.32
CA SER A 217 16.13 -0.72 17.06
C SER A 217 16.23 -1.04 15.57
N VAL A 218 17.45 -1.20 15.06
CA VAL A 218 17.67 -1.71 13.70
C VAL A 218 17.44 -3.22 13.72
N PHE A 219 16.48 -3.69 12.93
CA PHE A 219 16.23 -5.10 12.71
C PHE A 219 17.19 -5.67 11.66
N ALA A 220 17.35 -4.99 10.51
CA ALA A 220 18.33 -5.34 9.50
C ALA A 220 18.77 -4.12 8.66
N THR A 221 19.98 -4.20 8.13
CA THR A 221 20.53 -3.24 7.15
C THR A 221 20.86 -4.01 5.87
N PRO A 222 19.96 -4.04 4.88
CA PRO A 222 20.16 -4.87 3.70
C PRO A 222 21.24 -4.30 2.75
N GLU A 223 21.95 -5.17 2.06
CA GLU A 223 22.89 -4.79 0.99
C GLU A 223 22.19 -4.75 -0.38
N ALA A 224 22.70 -3.94 -1.32
CA ALA A 224 22.15 -3.86 -2.67
C ALA A 224 22.29 -5.21 -3.41
N ALA A 225 21.26 -5.57 -4.17
CA ALA A 225 21.32 -6.79 -4.98
C ALA A 225 22.36 -6.67 -6.09
N SER A 226 23.05 -7.77 -6.38
CA SER A 226 24.13 -7.81 -7.37
C SER A 226 23.66 -7.51 -8.80
N ASP A 227 22.41 -7.84 -9.10
CA ASP A 227 21.74 -7.57 -10.37
C ASP A 227 20.84 -6.34 -10.34
N GLY A 228 20.73 -5.67 -9.18
CA GLY A 228 19.90 -4.49 -8.98
C GLY A 228 20.56 -3.19 -9.46
N ALA A 229 19.91 -2.06 -9.18
CA ALA A 229 20.37 -0.73 -9.62
C ALA A 229 21.55 -0.16 -8.79
N GLY A 230 22.14 -0.94 -7.88
CA GLY A 230 23.29 -0.54 -7.07
C GLY A 230 22.96 0.25 -5.80
N PHE A 231 21.69 0.32 -5.41
CA PHE A 231 21.24 0.91 -4.14
C PHE A 231 20.12 0.07 -3.53
N VAL A 232 19.77 0.35 -2.27
CA VAL A 232 18.63 -0.25 -1.57
C VAL A 232 17.61 0.85 -1.27
N SER A 233 16.34 0.60 -1.57
CA SER A 233 15.23 1.45 -1.15
C SER A 233 14.06 0.56 -0.78
N LEU A 234 13.81 0.37 0.51
CA LEU A 234 12.83 -0.61 0.96
C LEU A 234 11.40 -0.04 0.86
N LEU A 235 10.46 -0.85 0.37
CA LEU A 235 9.04 -0.50 0.26
C LEU A 235 8.18 -1.37 1.19
N GLY A 236 7.68 -2.50 0.71
CA GLY A 236 6.69 -3.31 1.38
C GLY A 236 7.28 -4.35 2.33
N LEU A 237 6.47 -4.76 3.29
CA LEU A 237 6.73 -5.84 4.25
C LEU A 237 5.52 -6.77 4.29
N ALA A 238 5.73 -8.08 4.33
CA ALA A 238 4.67 -9.02 4.67
C ALA A 238 5.24 -10.24 5.42
N LEU A 239 4.42 -10.85 6.27
CA LEU A 239 4.77 -12.09 6.95
C LEU A 239 4.35 -13.27 6.10
N ASN A 240 5.27 -14.20 5.92
CA ASN A 240 4.97 -15.48 5.28
C ASN A 240 4.02 -16.28 6.18
N PRO A 241 2.82 -16.64 5.70
CA PRO A 241 1.82 -17.32 6.51
C PRO A 241 2.24 -18.74 6.91
N ASN A 242 3.20 -19.36 6.19
CA ASN A 242 3.60 -20.74 6.42
C ASN A 242 4.65 -20.91 7.53
N ASN A 243 5.52 -19.93 7.72
CA ASN A 243 6.66 -20.03 8.64
C ASN A 243 6.93 -18.76 9.46
N GLY A 244 6.21 -17.67 9.23
CA GLY A 244 6.38 -16.40 9.95
C GLY A 244 7.61 -15.59 9.55
N SER A 245 8.35 -15.95 8.50
CA SER A 245 9.48 -15.15 8.01
C SER A 245 9.02 -13.81 7.46
N LEU A 246 9.83 -12.76 7.61
CA LEU A 246 9.54 -11.43 7.10
C LEU A 246 10.07 -11.27 5.67
N ALA A 247 9.17 -11.12 4.71
CA ALA A 247 9.50 -10.77 3.32
C ALA A 247 9.49 -9.24 3.16
N VAL A 248 10.52 -8.71 2.51
CA VAL A 248 10.70 -7.26 2.30
C VAL A 248 11.01 -6.98 0.84
N SER A 249 10.26 -6.07 0.21
CA SER A 249 10.61 -5.61 -1.14
C SER A 249 11.66 -4.50 -1.09
N ASP A 250 12.69 -4.68 -1.90
CA ASP A 250 13.70 -3.69 -2.23
C ASP A 250 13.36 -3.14 -3.62
N PHE A 251 12.92 -1.88 -3.67
CA PHE A 251 12.53 -1.15 -4.88
C PHE A 251 13.52 -1.34 -6.03
N ALA A 252 14.81 -1.44 -5.71
CA ALA A 252 15.91 -1.53 -6.65
C ALA A 252 16.60 -2.90 -6.71
N GLY A 253 16.14 -3.90 -5.93
CA GLY A 253 16.95 -5.08 -5.61
C GLY A 253 16.21 -6.37 -5.25
N GLY A 254 14.91 -6.50 -5.52
CA GLY A 254 14.22 -7.79 -5.35
C GLY A 254 13.53 -7.98 -4.01
N ILE A 255 13.38 -9.22 -3.57
CA ILE A 255 12.74 -9.57 -2.29
C ILE A 255 13.79 -10.16 -1.34
N LYS A 256 13.79 -9.72 -0.08
CA LYS A 256 14.68 -10.23 0.97
C LYS A 256 13.84 -10.88 2.06
N ASN A 257 14.17 -12.11 2.43
CA ASN A 257 13.44 -12.86 3.44
C ASN A 257 14.29 -12.99 4.70
N TYR A 258 13.73 -12.62 5.84
CA TYR A 258 14.41 -12.64 7.14
C TYR A 258 13.72 -13.58 8.12
N ASP A 259 14.51 -14.22 8.96
CA ASP A 259 14.00 -14.82 10.18
C ASP A 259 13.54 -13.72 11.12
N LEU A 260 12.26 -13.72 11.50
CA LEU A 260 11.67 -12.65 12.30
C LEU A 260 12.25 -12.59 13.72
N LEU A 261 12.69 -13.74 14.27
CA LEU A 261 13.19 -13.84 15.64
C LEU A 261 14.66 -13.40 15.72
N THR A 262 15.50 -13.83 14.79
CA THR A 262 16.95 -13.57 14.82
C THR A 262 17.37 -12.34 14.02
N GLY A 263 16.57 -11.92 13.03
CA GLY A 263 16.95 -10.89 12.07
C GLY A 263 17.91 -11.38 10.98
N GLU A 264 18.23 -12.67 10.95
CA GLU A 264 19.12 -13.25 9.93
C GLU A 264 18.45 -13.27 8.56
N LEU A 265 19.20 -12.91 7.52
CA LEU A 265 18.76 -13.05 6.13
C LEU A 265 18.73 -14.55 5.78
N LEU A 266 17.55 -15.05 5.43
CA LEU A 266 17.33 -16.44 5.02
C LEU A 266 17.69 -16.64 3.55
N ASN A 267 17.18 -15.78 2.67
CA ASN A 267 17.48 -15.78 1.24
C ASN A 267 17.15 -14.41 0.62
N SER A 268 17.58 -14.23 -0.63
CA SER A 268 17.18 -13.12 -1.50
C SER A 268 16.64 -13.70 -2.81
N ILE A 269 15.58 -13.09 -3.34
CA ILE A 269 14.93 -13.47 -4.58
C ILE A 269 15.14 -12.33 -5.59
N SER A 270 15.79 -12.63 -6.71
CA SER A 270 15.88 -11.69 -7.83
C SER A 270 14.51 -11.54 -8.50
N THR A 271 14.14 -10.30 -8.75
CA THR A 271 12.92 -9.93 -9.49
C THR A 271 13.24 -9.28 -10.83
N ASN A 272 14.45 -9.51 -11.36
CA ASN A 272 14.87 -9.00 -12.65
C ASN A 272 14.18 -9.76 -13.80
N TYR A 273 12.90 -9.47 -14.02
CA TYR A 273 12.08 -10.16 -15.02
C TYR A 273 12.37 -9.71 -16.46
N LEU A 274 13.11 -8.61 -16.63
CA LEU A 274 13.51 -8.06 -17.93
C LEU A 274 14.85 -8.62 -18.42
N GLY A 275 15.62 -9.28 -17.55
CA GLY A 275 16.90 -9.90 -17.90
C GLY A 275 18.01 -8.91 -18.26
N THR A 276 17.88 -7.63 -17.88
CA THR A 276 18.91 -6.61 -18.11
C THR A 276 19.96 -6.61 -16.99
N SER A 277 21.12 -5.98 -17.23
CA SER A 277 22.21 -5.89 -16.25
C SER A 277 22.84 -4.50 -16.26
N PRO A 278 22.66 -3.66 -15.20
CA PRO A 278 21.77 -3.90 -14.05
C PRO A 278 20.30 -4.02 -14.48
N SER A 279 19.47 -4.56 -13.59
CA SER A 279 18.03 -4.66 -13.78
C SER A 279 17.43 -3.31 -14.12
N SER A 280 16.49 -3.31 -15.06
CA SER A 280 15.77 -2.14 -15.55
C SER A 280 14.29 -2.22 -15.17
N ASN A 281 14.00 -2.84 -14.03
CA ASN A 281 12.70 -2.76 -13.39
C ASN A 281 12.85 -2.33 -11.95
N PHE A 282 11.86 -1.59 -11.46
CA PHE A 282 11.68 -1.36 -10.03
C PHE A 282 10.51 -2.17 -9.50
N LEU A 283 10.48 -2.36 -8.19
CA LEU A 283 9.42 -3.07 -7.48
C LEU A 283 8.49 -2.13 -6.74
N GLY A 284 7.30 -2.62 -6.41
CA GLY A 284 6.40 -2.04 -5.42
C GLY A 284 6.46 -2.78 -4.09
N GLY A 285 5.34 -2.78 -3.37
CA GLY A 285 5.06 -3.62 -2.22
C GLY A 285 4.92 -5.09 -2.59
N LEU A 286 4.60 -5.91 -1.59
CA LEU A 286 4.40 -7.34 -1.75
C LEU A 286 3.29 -7.85 -0.83
N THR A 287 2.72 -8.99 -1.17
CA THR A 287 1.71 -9.70 -0.38
C THR A 287 1.88 -11.20 -0.52
N PHE A 288 1.20 -11.99 0.30
CA PHE A 288 1.15 -13.45 0.15
C PHE A 288 -0.18 -13.90 -0.44
N GLY A 289 -0.12 -14.84 -1.37
CA GLY A 289 -1.28 -15.56 -1.88
C GLY A 289 -1.78 -16.61 -0.89
N ASN A 290 -2.99 -17.14 -1.14
CA ASN A 290 -3.61 -18.20 -0.34
C ASN A 290 -2.91 -19.54 -0.60
N ASP A 291 -2.15 -19.62 -1.68
CA ASP A 291 -1.25 -20.70 -2.03
C ASP A 291 0.09 -20.65 -1.28
N GLY A 292 0.33 -19.59 -0.50
CA GLY A 292 1.56 -19.38 0.26
C GLY A 292 2.74 -18.85 -0.57
N ASN A 293 2.53 -18.47 -1.83
CA ASN A 293 3.54 -17.80 -2.64
C ASN A 293 3.59 -16.30 -2.33
N VAL A 294 4.74 -15.67 -2.55
CA VAL A 294 4.90 -14.22 -2.43
C VAL A 294 4.65 -13.57 -3.78
N TYR A 295 3.82 -12.54 -3.79
CA TYR A 295 3.46 -11.74 -4.96
C TYR A 295 3.95 -10.31 -4.77
N THR A 296 4.48 -9.71 -5.83
CA THR A 296 4.90 -8.31 -5.85
C THR A 296 4.54 -7.70 -7.20
N VAL A 297 4.50 -6.38 -7.27
CA VAL A 297 4.39 -5.65 -8.53
C VAL A 297 5.74 -5.07 -8.91
N GLY A 298 6.00 -4.93 -10.20
CA GLY A 298 7.15 -4.21 -10.70
C GLY A 298 6.81 -3.47 -11.98
N PHE A 299 7.69 -2.56 -12.40
CA PHE A 299 7.50 -1.80 -13.63
C PHE A 299 8.79 -1.58 -14.38
N ASP A 300 8.66 -1.53 -15.71
CA ASP A 300 9.76 -1.39 -16.65
C ASP A 300 10.24 0.07 -16.72
N THR A 301 11.52 0.29 -16.40
CA THR A 301 12.14 1.62 -16.35
C THR A 301 12.98 1.92 -17.58
N ARG A 302 12.99 1.04 -18.59
CA ARG A 302 13.65 1.30 -19.87
C ARG A 302 13.00 2.47 -20.59
N GLU A 303 13.81 3.21 -21.33
CA GLU A 303 13.32 4.33 -22.15
C GLU A 303 12.20 3.87 -23.10
N GLY A 304 11.08 4.59 -23.09
CA GLY A 304 9.92 4.29 -23.93
C GLY A 304 8.98 3.19 -23.39
N ALA A 305 9.31 2.54 -22.27
CA ALA A 305 8.43 1.54 -21.65
C ALA A 305 7.27 2.15 -20.83
N ASN A 306 7.33 3.46 -20.55
CA ASN A 306 6.30 4.23 -19.84
C ASN A 306 5.86 3.60 -18.50
N ASN A 307 6.80 3.04 -17.74
CA ASN A 307 6.52 2.39 -16.45
C ASN A 307 5.44 1.30 -16.51
N ILE A 308 5.27 0.62 -17.66
CA ILE A 308 4.32 -0.50 -17.77
C ILE A 308 4.69 -1.57 -16.75
N GLY A 309 3.69 -1.96 -15.97
CA GLY A 309 3.85 -2.84 -14.84
C GLY A 309 3.59 -4.31 -15.13
N ALA A 310 4.02 -5.15 -14.19
CA ALA A 310 3.84 -6.59 -14.17
C ALA A 310 3.50 -7.06 -12.74
N ILE A 311 2.89 -8.24 -12.61
CA ILE A 311 2.75 -8.95 -11.32
C ILE A 311 3.71 -10.13 -11.35
N LEU A 312 4.59 -10.19 -10.35
CA LEU A 312 5.59 -11.23 -10.19
C LEU A 312 5.19 -12.12 -9.02
N ALA A 313 5.45 -13.42 -9.12
CA ALA A 313 5.12 -14.38 -8.09
C ALA A 313 6.27 -15.37 -7.90
N TYR A 314 6.56 -15.74 -6.66
CA TYR A 314 7.68 -16.61 -6.31
C TYR A 314 7.31 -17.53 -5.17
N ASN A 315 7.89 -18.74 -5.19
CA ASN A 315 7.97 -19.54 -3.98
C ASN A 315 8.92 -18.85 -2.98
N PRO A 316 8.47 -18.50 -1.77
CA PRO A 316 9.24 -17.64 -0.87
C PRO A 316 10.50 -18.32 -0.29
N LEU A 317 10.55 -19.65 -0.28
CA LEU A 317 11.68 -20.41 0.27
C LEU A 317 12.77 -20.66 -0.77
N THR A 318 12.36 -20.99 -1.99
CA THR A 318 13.28 -21.39 -3.07
C THR A 318 13.61 -20.26 -4.03
N GLY A 319 12.81 -19.19 -4.06
CA GLY A 319 12.91 -18.10 -5.03
C GLY A 319 12.51 -18.49 -6.45
N VAL A 320 11.97 -19.70 -6.66
CA VAL A 320 11.51 -20.14 -7.98
C VAL A 320 10.28 -19.33 -8.38
N ALA A 321 10.32 -18.74 -9.58
CA ALA A 321 9.22 -17.98 -10.14
C ALA A 321 7.99 -18.86 -10.40
N ILE A 322 6.81 -18.29 -10.15
CA ILE A 322 5.51 -18.92 -10.42
C ILE A 322 4.93 -18.33 -11.69
N SER A 323 4.79 -19.17 -12.70
CA SER A 323 4.22 -18.82 -14.01
C SER A 323 2.71 -18.60 -13.94
N ASN A 324 2.20 -17.77 -14.85
CA ASN A 324 0.77 -17.75 -15.12
C ASN A 324 0.28 -19.16 -15.55
N PRO A 325 -0.80 -19.72 -14.98
CA PRO A 325 -1.34 -21.00 -15.43
C PRO A 325 -1.75 -21.03 -16.91
N ASN A 326 -2.17 -19.88 -17.45
CA ASN A 326 -2.52 -19.70 -18.86
C ASN A 326 -1.29 -19.44 -19.76
N ASN A 327 -0.11 -19.20 -19.18
CA ASN A 327 1.15 -19.06 -19.91
C ASN A 327 2.32 -19.71 -19.13
N PRO A 328 2.38 -21.05 -19.09
CA PRO A 328 3.32 -21.79 -18.24
C PRO A 328 4.79 -21.67 -18.67
N ASN A 329 5.07 -21.09 -19.84
CA ASN A 329 6.43 -20.86 -20.32
C ASN A 329 6.99 -19.49 -19.89
N SER A 330 6.18 -18.66 -19.20
CA SER A 330 6.57 -17.37 -18.67
C SER A 330 7.10 -17.51 -17.25
N ASN A 331 8.23 -16.89 -16.92
CA ASN A 331 8.68 -16.75 -15.52
C ASN A 331 8.00 -15.57 -14.78
N ILE A 332 6.89 -15.09 -15.33
CA ILE A 332 6.13 -13.94 -14.85
C ILE A 332 4.67 -14.34 -14.71
N PHE A 333 4.05 -13.97 -13.59
CA PHE A 333 2.66 -14.29 -13.29
C PHE A 333 1.66 -13.45 -14.10
N VAL A 334 1.86 -12.13 -14.15
CA VAL A 334 1.20 -11.24 -15.13
C VAL A 334 2.30 -10.44 -15.79
N GLY A 335 2.45 -10.61 -17.11
CA GLY A 335 3.47 -9.89 -17.88
C GLY A 335 3.25 -8.38 -17.89
N PRO A 336 4.11 -7.62 -18.59
CA PRO A 336 3.86 -6.20 -18.85
C PRO A 336 2.44 -5.99 -19.37
N ASP A 337 1.61 -5.29 -18.61
CA ASP A 337 0.18 -5.12 -18.86
C ASP A 337 -0.17 -3.63 -18.86
N SER A 338 -0.89 -3.17 -19.88
CA SER A 338 -1.27 -1.76 -20.03
C SER A 338 -2.20 -1.23 -18.94
N HIS A 339 -2.85 -2.12 -18.18
CA HIS A 339 -3.67 -1.73 -17.02
C HIS A 339 -2.83 -1.55 -15.74
N LEU A 340 -1.53 -1.84 -15.79
CA LEU A 340 -0.58 -1.62 -14.70
C LEU A 340 0.29 -0.41 -15.03
N ASN A 341 -0.06 0.76 -14.48
CA ASN A 341 0.64 2.02 -14.74
C ASN A 341 1.42 2.46 -13.50
N ARG A 342 2.74 2.20 -13.51
CA ARG A 342 3.62 2.33 -12.33
C ARG A 342 2.95 1.75 -11.06
N PRO A 343 2.62 0.45 -11.06
CA PRO A 343 2.02 -0.19 -9.90
C PRO A 343 2.97 -0.16 -8.71
N ILE A 344 2.48 0.29 -7.55
CA ILE A 344 3.27 0.35 -6.31
C ILE A 344 2.71 -0.56 -5.24
N GLY A 345 1.43 -0.52 -4.94
CA GLY A 345 0.84 -1.37 -3.92
C GLY A 345 0.19 -2.61 -4.51
N ILE A 346 0.23 -3.67 -3.72
CA ILE A 346 -0.48 -4.91 -3.98
C ILE A 346 -0.98 -5.45 -2.65
N THR A 347 -2.25 -5.82 -2.60
CA THR A 347 -2.79 -6.57 -1.45
C THR A 347 -3.62 -7.74 -1.94
N SER A 348 -3.50 -8.85 -1.23
CA SER A 348 -4.40 -9.97 -1.45
C SER A 348 -5.76 -9.67 -0.84
N TYR A 349 -6.79 -9.87 -1.65
CA TYR A 349 -8.16 -9.51 -1.32
C TYR A 349 -9.07 -10.67 -1.71
N THR A 350 -9.89 -11.13 -0.77
CA THR A 350 -10.94 -12.13 -1.05
C THR A 350 -12.28 -11.50 -0.70
N PRO A 351 -13.06 -11.05 -1.70
CA PRO A 351 -14.37 -10.48 -1.43
C PRO A 351 -15.27 -11.53 -0.76
N PRO A 352 -16.08 -11.15 0.23
CA PRO A 352 -17.06 -12.06 0.80
C PRO A 352 -18.04 -12.55 -0.27
N LEU A 353 -18.35 -13.85 -0.21
CA LEU A 353 -19.30 -14.49 -1.11
C LEU A 353 -20.74 -14.08 -0.74
N PHE A 354 -21.28 -13.07 -1.41
CA PHE A 354 -22.73 -12.83 -1.38
C PHE A 354 -23.39 -13.75 -2.41
N GLY A 355 -23.93 -14.88 -1.95
CA GLY A 355 -24.55 -15.85 -2.86
C GLY A 355 -25.71 -15.23 -3.64
N ASN A 356 -25.59 -15.07 -4.96
CA ASN A 356 -26.60 -14.61 -5.94
C ASN A 356 -27.50 -13.40 -5.60
N SER A 357 -27.36 -12.78 -4.43
CA SER A 357 -28.17 -11.64 -4.01
C SER A 357 -27.53 -10.38 -4.53
N GLN A 358 -28.26 -9.65 -5.37
CA GLN A 358 -27.91 -8.30 -5.76
C GLN A 358 -27.74 -7.44 -4.49
N LEU A 359 -26.55 -6.89 -4.30
CA LEU A 359 -26.29 -5.95 -3.20
C LEU A 359 -27.08 -4.67 -3.48
N THR A 360 -27.77 -4.21 -2.44
CA THR A 360 -28.58 -3.00 -2.47
C THR A 360 -28.04 -2.11 -1.38
N GLU A 361 -27.30 -1.08 -1.78
CA GLU A 361 -26.74 -0.11 -0.84
C GLU A 361 -27.73 1.04 -0.66
N THR A 362 -27.81 1.55 0.56
CA THR A 362 -28.62 2.72 0.89
C THR A 362 -27.75 3.77 1.54
N TRP A 363 -27.53 4.88 0.82
CA TRP A 363 -26.75 6.00 1.31
C TRP A 363 -27.69 7.12 1.77
N SER A 364 -27.37 7.75 2.89
CA SER A 364 -28.06 8.96 3.36
C SER A 364 -27.25 10.19 2.94
N VAL A 365 -27.71 10.92 1.94
CA VAL A 365 -27.06 12.18 1.55
C VAL A 365 -27.70 13.33 2.32
N SER A 366 -26.89 14.07 3.09
CA SER A 366 -27.30 15.34 3.70
C SER A 366 -26.88 16.50 2.82
N SER A 367 -27.83 17.20 2.21
CA SER A 367 -27.56 18.43 1.45
C SER A 367 -27.58 19.67 2.38
N PRO A 368 -26.54 20.52 2.39
CA PRO A 368 -26.62 21.80 3.08
C PRO A 368 -27.46 22.78 2.25
N ASN A 369 -28.62 23.16 2.81
CA ASN A 369 -29.44 24.34 2.49
C ASN A 369 -29.68 24.67 1.01
N LEU A 370 -30.76 24.11 0.44
CA LEU A 370 -31.48 24.75 -0.66
C LEU A 370 -32.19 26.01 -0.14
N VAL A 371 -31.71 27.20 -0.54
CA VAL A 371 -32.49 28.43 -0.45
C VAL A 371 -33.61 28.33 -1.48
N VAL A 372 -34.84 28.20 -1.00
CA VAL A 372 -36.03 28.32 -1.85
C VAL A 372 -36.14 29.79 -2.25
N VAL A 373 -35.95 30.09 -3.55
CA VAL A 373 -36.21 31.40 -4.16
C VAL A 373 -37.70 31.58 -4.39
#